data_AF-A0A950PN24-F1
#
_entry.id   AF-A0A950PN24-F1
#
_cell.length_a   1.000
_cell.length_b   1.000
_cell.length_c   1.000
_cell.angle_alpha   90.00
_cell.angle_beta   90.00
_cell.angle_gamma   90.00
#
_symmetry.space_group_name_H-M   'P 1'
#
loop_
_entity.id
_entity.type
_entity.pdbx_description
1 polymer ?
#
loop_
_entity_poly.entity_id
_entity_poly.type
_entity_poly.pdbx_seq_one_letter_code
_entity_poly.pdbx_strand_id
1 'polypeptide(L)' 'MSRSWQTRLLHSAAPVPQGYRSLATPVYRGSTTLFASASAVTDRWDQEQVGYTYGLYGTPTSLE' A
#
# COMPACT_ATOMS: atom_id res chain seq x y z
N MET A 1 -6.47 3.10 -25.68
CA MET A 1 -7.38 1.93 -25.71
C MET A 1 -7.66 1.52 -24.27
N SER A 2 -8.91 1.21 -23.93
CA SER A 2 -9.25 0.69 -22.60
C SER A 2 -8.68 -0.72 -22.42
N ARG A 3 -8.10 -1.04 -21.26
CA ARG A 3 -7.62 -2.40 -20.96
C ARG A 3 -8.83 -3.32 -20.82
N SER A 4 -8.73 -4.55 -21.34
CA SER A 4 -9.75 -5.57 -21.09
C SER A 4 -9.82 -5.89 -19.59
N TRP A 5 -10.92 -6.49 -19.12
CA TRP A 5 -11.05 -6.85 -17.71
C TRP A 5 -10.01 -7.91 -17.30
N GLN A 6 -9.64 -8.83 -18.20
CA GLN A 6 -8.61 -9.83 -17.95
C GLN A 6 -7.24 -9.18 -17.69
N THR A 7 -6.87 -8.19 -18.51
CA THR A 7 -5.62 -7.43 -18.32
C THR A 7 -5.63 -6.68 -16.98
N ARG A 8 -6.77 -6.15 -16.56
CA ARG A 8 -6.89 -5.46 -15.26
C ARG A 8 -6.76 -6.40 -14.07
N LEU A 9 -7.18 -7.67 -14.18
CA LEU A 9 -6.99 -8.66 -13.13
C LEU A 9 -5.52 -9.03 -12.93
N LEU A 10 -4.75 -9.16 -14.02
CA LEU A 10 -3.35 -9.57 -13.95
C LEU A 10 -2.40 -8.40 -13.63
N HIS A 11 -2.74 -7.19 -14.08
CA HIS A 11 -1.89 -6.01 -13.89
C HIS A 11 -2.48 -5.05 -12.88
N SER A 12 -2.17 -5.31 -11.60
CA SER A 12 -2.46 -4.40 -10.51
C SER A 12 -1.88 -3.01 -10.77
N ALA A 13 -2.62 -1.97 -10.38
CA ALA A 13 -2.15 -0.59 -10.39
C ALA A 13 -1.46 -0.20 -9.06
N ALA A 14 -1.21 -1.17 -8.18
CA ALA A 14 -0.60 -0.91 -6.88
C ALA A 14 0.78 -0.24 -7.03
N PRO A 15 1.05 0.83 -6.26
CA PRO A 15 2.34 1.50 -6.30
C PRO A 15 3.43 0.58 -5.76
N VAL A 16 4.51 0.42 -6.51
CA VAL A 16 5.72 -0.31 -6.09
C VAL A 16 6.73 0.71 -5.58
N PRO A 17 7.45 0.46 -4.46
CA PRO A 17 8.44 1.41 -4.00
C PRO A 17 9.54 1.64 -5.02
N GLN A 18 10.05 2.86 -4.99
CA GLN A 18 11.15 3.28 -5.83
C GLN A 18 12.36 2.33 -5.65
N GLY A 19 12.91 1.87 -6.77
CA GLY A 19 14.10 1.02 -6.78
C GLY A 19 13.85 -0.49 -6.65
N TYR A 20 12.65 -0.93 -6.26
CA TYR A 20 12.30 -2.35 -6.23
C TYR A 20 11.64 -2.77 -7.55
N ARG A 21 12.17 -3.82 -8.20
CA ARG A 21 11.60 -4.40 -9.43
C ARG A 21 11.50 -5.90 -9.30
N SER A 22 10.28 -6.41 -9.43
CA SER A 22 9.95 -7.83 -9.42
C SER A 22 8.72 -8.05 -10.29
N LEU A 23 8.56 -9.27 -10.80
CA LEU A 23 7.30 -9.69 -11.43
C LEU A 23 6.18 -9.84 -10.40
N ALA A 24 6.53 -10.22 -9.17
CA ALA A 24 5.59 -10.35 -8.06
C ALA A 24 5.57 -9.07 -7.21
N THR A 25 4.40 -8.73 -6.68
CA THR A 25 4.25 -7.67 -5.69
C THR A 25 5.02 -8.04 -4.41
N PRO A 26 5.81 -7.12 -3.83
CA PRO A 26 6.49 -7.36 -2.56
C PRO A 26 5.50 -7.54 -1.38
N VAL A 27 5.95 -8.27 -0.36
CA VAL A 27 5.18 -8.51 0.88
C VAL A 27 5.71 -7.61 2.01
N TYR A 28 4.91 -6.62 2.42
CA TYR A 28 5.22 -5.71 3.53
C TYR A 28 4.73 -6.27 4.86
N ARG A 29 5.60 -7.01 5.54
CA ARG A 29 5.31 -7.54 6.88
C ARG A 29 5.62 -6.49 7.93
N GLY A 30 4.60 -5.95 8.58
CA GLY A 30 4.78 -5.00 9.67
C GLY A 30 3.48 -4.77 10.42
N SER A 31 3.59 -4.64 11.75
CA SER A 31 2.46 -4.23 12.58
C SER A 31 2.31 -2.71 12.66
N THR A 32 3.37 -1.93 12.46
CA THR A 32 3.36 -0.46 12.60
C THR A 32 4.15 0.22 11.50
N THR A 33 3.87 1.51 11.27
CA THR A 33 4.56 2.37 10.29
C THR A 33 5.45 3.40 10.98
N LEU A 34 6.57 3.73 10.35
CA LEU A 34 7.44 4.81 10.82
C LEU A 34 6.93 6.17 10.31
N PHE A 35 6.86 7.14 11.21
CA PHE A 35 6.50 8.52 10.88
C PHE A 35 7.76 9.41 10.91
N ALA A 36 7.83 10.38 10.00
CA ALA A 36 8.97 11.30 9.93
C ALA A 36 9.08 12.21 11.17
N SER A 37 7.97 12.46 11.87
CA SER A 37 7.90 13.22 13.12
C SER A 37 6.64 12.87 13.90
N ALA A 38 6.60 13.23 15.18
CA ALA A 38 5.44 12.97 16.04
C ALA A 38 4.17 13.69 15.57
N SER A 39 4.28 14.85 14.92
CA SER A 39 3.13 15.60 14.41
C SER A 39 2.49 14.94 13.17
N ALA A 40 3.16 13.99 12.52
CA ALA A 40 2.60 13.22 11.42
C ALA A 40 1.76 12.03 11.88
N VAL A 41 1.72 11.74 13.19
CA VAL A 41 0.87 10.69 13.75
C VAL A 41 -0.58 11.14 13.73
N THR A 42 -1.47 10.30 13.19
CA THR A 42 -2.91 10.56 13.11
C THR A 42 -3.68 9.31 13.50
N ASP A 43 -4.78 9.48 14.23
CA ASP A 43 -5.69 8.39 14.62
C ASP A 43 -6.77 8.14 13.55
N ARG A 44 -6.38 8.20 12.27
CA ARG A 44 -7.26 7.91 11.14
C ARG A 44 -6.88 6.57 10.55
N TRP A 45 -7.90 5.81 10.17
CA TRP A 45 -7.74 4.46 9.62
C TRP A 45 -7.83 4.41 8.08
N ASP A 46 -8.38 5.47 7.47
CA ASP A 46 -8.55 5.59 6.01
C ASP A 46 -7.19 5.79 5.32
N GLN A 47 -6.63 4.70 4.80
CA GLN A 47 -5.31 4.70 4.18
C GLN A 47 -5.27 5.47 2.86
N GLU A 48 -6.41 5.66 2.19
CA GLU A 48 -6.45 6.48 0.97
C GLU A 48 -6.24 7.96 1.30
N GLN A 49 -6.68 8.41 2.48
CA GLN A 49 -6.53 9.79 2.92
C GLN A 49 -5.25 10.06 3.70
N VAL A 50 -4.84 9.15 4.59
CA VAL A 50 -3.72 9.40 5.52
C VAL A 50 -2.53 8.46 5.37
N GLY A 51 -2.61 7.50 4.45
CA GLY A 51 -1.58 6.48 4.29
C GLY A 51 -1.61 5.40 5.38
N TYR A 52 -0.53 4.61 5.47
CA TYR A 52 -0.43 3.48 6.38
C TYR A 52 -0.04 3.94 7.79
N THR A 53 -0.77 3.45 8.79
CA THR A 53 -0.53 3.77 10.21
C THR A 53 -0.14 2.51 10.98
N TYR A 54 -1.03 1.53 11.00
CA TYR A 54 -0.87 0.26 11.69
C TYR A 54 -1.35 -0.89 10.80
N GLY A 55 -0.65 -2.02 10.86
CA GLY A 55 -0.90 -3.18 10.01
C GLY A 55 -2.27 -3.84 10.23
N LEU A 56 -2.93 -3.53 11.36
CA LEU A 56 -4.34 -3.88 11.58
C LEU A 56 -5.25 -3.25 10.53
N TYR A 57 -5.01 -1.98 10.18
CA TYR A 57 -5.83 -1.27 9.21
C TYR A 57 -5.42 -1.61 7.78
N GLY A 58 -4.15 -1.92 7.57
CA GLY A 58 -3.65 -2.41 6.28
C GLY A 58 -2.15 -2.22 6.14
N THR A 59 -1.62 -2.83 5.08
CA THR A 59 -0.23 -2.69 4.64
C THR A 59 -0.24 -2.41 3.14
N PRO A 60 0.89 -1.97 2.55
CA PRO A 60 0.95 -1.82 1.10
C PRO A 60 0.71 -3.11 0.31
N THR A 61 0.70 -4.28 0.96
CA THR A 61 0.34 -5.56 0.33
C THR A 61 -1.15 -5.87 0.43
N SER A 62 -1.80 -5.52 1.54
CA SER A 62 -3.18 -5.92 1.84
C SER A 62 -3.93 -4.78 2.52
N LEU A 63 -5.10 -4.43 2.00
CA LEU A 63 -6.06 -3.53 2.64
C LEU A 63 -7.13 -4.38 3.34
N GLU A 64 -7.66 -3.90 4.47
CA GLU A 64 -8.90 -4.43 5.09
C GLU A 64 -10.15 -3.72 4.56
#